data_AF-A0A1F8MQY7-F1
#
_entry.id   AF-A0A1F8MQY7-F1
#
_cell.length_a   1.000
_cell.length_b   1.000
_cell.length_c   1.000
_cell.angle_alpha   90.00
_cell.angle_beta   90.00
_cell.angle_gamma   90.00
#
_symmetry.space_group_name_H-M   'P 1'
#
loop_
_entity.id
_entity.type
_entity.pdbx_description
1 polymer ?
#
loop_
_entity_poly.entity_id
_entity_poly.type
_entity_poly.pdbx_seq_one_letter_code
_entity_poly.pdbx_strand_id
1 'polypeptide(L)'
;MAAIYVLGYWLKYEKSFPRAGGAIIFVGAMAFGAALFLVGQQYHLPIDDPRLMTWWFIGVIPVAYFTRSRAILTLAILAALWGLGYKTTHWLTGISWAQYAFYAFYLVLGLVLYGIGAVHVRYERMKLYTPRYLFFGLVLLFGVMYVLSFKGIYRENVLVNWHFPDLPTAFIITFHITAALAIIGVAWCLAIDIKQKQSSFKNSGDLLAIIVFTAISYMVITLPFTSPVTYTVIFNVLLFAGIIGLIFLGYFRGNGSLVNIALFFFGLDVIGRYFDFAWKLLPRSIFFIIGGLILLGGGILLERLRRKTLERMRAIEVSDESET
;
A
#
# COMPACT_ATOMS: atom_id res chain seq x y z
N MET A 1 27.75 -5.42 -14.57
CA MET A 1 26.67 -4.53 -14.03
C MET A 1 26.67 -3.14 -14.66
N ALA A 2 27.77 -2.38 -14.57
CA ALA A 2 27.85 -1.06 -15.21
C ALA A 2 27.52 -1.07 -16.72
N ALA A 3 28.00 -2.09 -17.45
CA ALA A 3 27.70 -2.26 -18.87
C ALA A 3 26.20 -2.36 -19.21
N ILE A 4 25.39 -2.99 -18.34
CA ILE A 4 23.93 -3.10 -18.54
C ILE A 4 23.27 -1.72 -18.41
N TYR A 5 23.68 -0.94 -17.41
CA TYR A 5 23.16 0.41 -17.23
C TYR A 5 23.61 1.36 -18.35
N VAL A 6 24.86 1.26 -18.81
CA VAL A 6 25.38 2.05 -19.93
C VAL A 6 24.64 1.70 -21.23
N LEU A 7 24.46 0.42 -21.53
CA LEU A 7 23.71 -0.04 -22.70
C LEU A 7 22.25 0.43 -22.65
N GLY A 8 21.61 0.28 -21.49
CA GLY A 8 20.23 0.72 -21.29
C GLY A 8 20.06 2.23 -21.41
N TYR A 9 21.01 3.01 -20.89
CA TYR A 9 21.05 4.46 -21.04
C TYR A 9 21.20 4.86 -22.52
N TRP A 10 22.20 4.31 -23.20
CA TRP A 10 22.48 4.61 -24.60
C TRP A 10 21.30 4.26 -25.52
N LEU A 11 20.66 3.11 -25.30
CA LEU A 11 19.46 2.73 -26.06
C LEU A 11 18.27 3.66 -25.81
N LYS A 12 18.09 4.10 -24.56
CA LYS A 12 16.96 4.93 -24.16
C LYS A 12 17.08 6.39 -24.61
N TYR A 13 18.28 6.96 -24.49
CA TYR A 13 18.50 8.40 -24.67
C TYR A 13 19.21 8.73 -26.00
N GLU A 14 20.05 7.85 -26.53
CA GLU A 14 20.85 8.11 -27.74
C GLU A 14 20.27 7.47 -29.01
N LYS A 15 19.72 6.26 -28.90
CA LYS A 15 19.27 5.44 -30.06
C LYS A 15 17.75 5.41 -30.27
N SER A 16 17.00 6.26 -29.59
CA SER A 16 15.54 6.40 -29.75
C SER A 16 14.74 5.11 -29.49
N PHE A 17 15.26 4.16 -28.69
CA PHE A 17 14.53 2.95 -28.25
C PHE A 17 14.16 3.05 -26.75
N PRO A 18 13.23 3.93 -26.36
CA PRO A 18 12.98 4.27 -24.96
C PRO A 18 12.43 3.09 -24.14
N ARG A 19 11.63 2.21 -24.76
CA ARG A 19 11.06 1.02 -24.10
C ARG A 19 12.12 -0.05 -23.84
N ALA A 20 12.94 -0.36 -24.85
CA ALA A 20 14.00 -1.37 -24.74
C ALA A 20 15.09 -0.93 -23.75
N GLY A 21 15.56 0.32 -23.85
CA GLY A 21 16.54 0.87 -22.91
C GLY A 21 15.99 0.91 -21.48
N GLY A 22 14.72 1.31 -21.29
CA GLY A 22 14.06 1.25 -19.99
C GLY A 22 13.98 -0.16 -19.39
N ALA A 23 13.67 -1.17 -20.22
CA ALA A 23 13.64 -2.57 -19.79
C ALA A 23 15.03 -3.09 -19.39
N ILE A 24 16.08 -2.74 -20.14
CA ILE A 24 17.46 -3.13 -19.81
C ILE A 24 17.92 -2.53 -18.49
N ILE A 25 17.62 -1.25 -18.23
CA ILE A 25 17.92 -0.61 -16.94
C ILE A 25 17.15 -1.33 -15.81
N PHE A 26 15.89 -1.70 -16.03
CA PHE A 26 15.10 -2.45 -15.05
C PHE A 26 15.70 -3.83 -14.76
N VAL A 27 16.12 -4.57 -15.79
CA VAL A 27 16.85 -5.84 -15.63
C VAL A 27 18.16 -5.64 -14.87
N GLY A 28 18.89 -4.56 -15.13
CA GLY A 28 20.07 -4.17 -14.35
C GLY A 28 19.76 -3.97 -12.87
N ALA A 29 18.63 -3.36 -12.53
CA ALA A 29 18.18 -3.17 -11.15
C ALA A 29 17.81 -4.49 -10.45
N MET A 30 17.22 -5.43 -11.18
CA MET A 30 16.96 -6.79 -10.66
C MET A 30 18.24 -7.59 -10.48
N ALA A 31 19.13 -7.57 -11.47
CA ALA A 31 20.41 -8.25 -11.42
C ALA A 31 21.27 -7.74 -10.25
N PHE A 32 21.11 -6.47 -9.85
CA PHE A 32 21.81 -5.90 -8.70
C PHE A 32 21.34 -6.53 -7.40
N GLY A 33 20.03 -6.69 -7.23
CA GLY A 33 19.48 -7.45 -6.11
C GLY A 33 20.00 -8.88 -6.09
N ALA A 34 19.89 -9.60 -7.21
CA ALA A 34 20.38 -10.98 -7.31
C ALA A 34 21.87 -11.11 -6.98
N ALA A 35 22.71 -10.19 -7.47
CA ALA A 35 24.13 -10.16 -7.18
C ALA A 35 24.42 -9.96 -5.68
N LEU A 36 23.64 -9.12 -4.97
CA LEU A 36 23.79 -8.97 -3.51
C LEU A 36 23.56 -10.29 -2.77
N PHE A 37 22.53 -11.04 -3.14
CA PHE A 37 22.27 -12.36 -2.54
C PHE A 37 23.36 -13.38 -2.88
N LEU A 38 23.86 -13.39 -4.12
CA LEU A 38 24.95 -14.27 -4.54
C LEU A 38 26.26 -13.96 -3.80
N VAL A 39 26.58 -12.67 -3.61
CA VAL A 39 27.74 -12.25 -2.79
C VAL A 39 27.55 -12.73 -1.35
N GLY A 40 26.35 -12.58 -0.80
CA GLY A 40 26.00 -13.14 0.51
C GLY A 40 26.32 -14.63 0.61
N GLN A 41 25.90 -15.42 -0.38
CA GLN A 41 26.19 -16.85 -0.45
C GLN A 41 27.69 -17.17 -0.56
N GLN A 42 28.42 -16.45 -1.42
CA GLN A 42 29.86 -16.67 -1.64
C GLN A 42 30.68 -16.45 -0.38
N TYR A 43 30.29 -15.48 0.45
CA TYR A 43 30.94 -15.20 1.74
C TYR A 43 30.33 -15.95 2.92
N HIS A 44 29.44 -16.93 2.67
CA HIS A 44 28.72 -17.67 3.71
C HIS A 44 27.98 -16.76 4.70
N LEU A 45 27.56 -15.58 4.24
CA LEU A 45 26.65 -14.75 5.01
C LEU A 45 25.28 -15.43 5.06
N PRO A 46 24.54 -15.27 6.17
CA PRO A 46 23.20 -15.81 6.27
C PRO A 46 22.32 -15.23 5.14
N ILE A 47 21.78 -16.11 4.29
CA ILE A 47 20.89 -15.73 3.17
C ILE A 47 19.61 -15.07 3.71
N ASP A 48 19.31 -15.38 4.97
CA ASP A 48 18.20 -14.93 5.77
C ASP A 48 18.52 -13.57 6.49
N ASP A 49 19.55 -12.83 6.05
CA ASP A 49 19.88 -11.49 6.55
C ASP A 49 18.99 -10.39 5.91
N PRO A 50 18.13 -9.69 6.69
CA PRO A 50 17.29 -8.60 6.20
C PRO A 50 18.05 -7.40 5.60
N ARG A 51 19.34 -7.28 5.90
CA ARG A 51 20.19 -6.18 5.40
C ARG A 51 20.37 -6.25 3.89
N LEU A 52 20.43 -7.44 3.29
CA LEU A 52 20.62 -7.61 1.84
C LEU A 52 19.52 -6.90 1.04
N MET A 53 18.28 -7.03 1.49
CA MET A 53 17.13 -6.39 0.86
C MET A 53 17.15 -4.86 1.06
N THR A 54 17.66 -4.39 2.21
CA THR A 54 17.84 -2.95 2.47
C THR A 54 18.89 -2.35 1.53
N TRP A 55 20.00 -3.05 1.30
CA TRP A 55 21.02 -2.63 0.34
C TRP A 55 20.50 -2.63 -1.11
N TRP A 56 19.62 -3.59 -1.44
CA TRP A 56 18.97 -3.60 -2.73
C TRP A 56 18.11 -2.35 -2.94
N PHE A 57 17.28 -2.00 -1.95
CA PHE A 57 16.50 -0.76 -1.97
C PHE A 57 17.39 0.49 -2.13
N ILE A 58 18.45 0.61 -1.31
CA ILE A 58 19.36 1.76 -1.32
C ILE A 58 20.03 1.92 -2.69
N GLY A 59 20.41 0.82 -3.35
CA GLY A 59 21.01 0.88 -4.67
C GLY A 59 20.02 1.19 -5.80
N VAL A 60 18.75 0.79 -5.67
CA VAL A 60 17.75 0.93 -6.75
C VAL A 60 17.00 2.25 -6.69
N ILE A 61 16.78 2.83 -5.50
CA ILE A 61 16.03 4.09 -5.38
C ILE A 61 16.67 5.25 -6.17
N PRO A 62 18.00 5.51 -6.15
CA PRO A 62 18.59 6.60 -6.92
C PRO A 62 18.42 6.37 -8.43
N VAL A 63 18.57 5.11 -8.87
CA VAL A 63 18.36 4.74 -10.28
C VAL A 63 16.93 5.05 -10.72
N ALA A 64 15.93 4.81 -9.88
CA ALA A 64 14.54 5.15 -10.17
C ALA A 64 14.34 6.64 -10.45
N TYR A 65 14.96 7.49 -9.60
CA TYR A 65 14.83 8.95 -9.70
C TYR A 65 15.67 9.55 -10.83
N PHE A 66 16.88 9.04 -11.06
CA PHE A 66 17.75 9.50 -12.16
C PHE A 66 17.16 9.12 -13.52
N THR A 67 16.67 7.88 -13.66
CA THR A 67 16.14 7.40 -14.94
C THR A 67 14.67 7.75 -15.16
N ARG A 68 14.04 8.45 -14.20
CA ARG A 68 12.61 8.81 -14.22
C ARG A 68 11.70 7.61 -14.52
N SER A 69 11.98 6.47 -13.90
CA SER A 69 11.29 5.20 -14.19
C SER A 69 10.34 4.79 -13.08
N ARG A 70 9.03 4.77 -13.40
CA ARG A 70 7.99 4.29 -12.48
C ARG A 70 8.12 2.79 -12.15
N ALA A 71 8.66 1.99 -13.07
CA ALA A 71 8.84 0.54 -12.87
C ALA A 71 9.97 0.27 -11.86
N ILE A 72 11.10 0.97 -12.01
CA ILE A 72 12.24 0.85 -11.09
C ILE A 72 11.87 1.40 -9.71
N LEU A 73 11.08 2.47 -9.64
CA LEU A 73 10.53 2.95 -8.38
C LEU A 73 9.66 1.89 -7.70
N THR A 74 8.82 1.18 -8.47
CA THR A 74 7.99 0.10 -7.94
C THR A 74 8.85 -1.01 -7.36
N LEU A 75 9.92 -1.40 -8.06
CA LEU A 75 10.89 -2.37 -7.55
C LEU A 75 11.55 -1.89 -6.25
N ALA A 76 11.96 -0.62 -6.18
CA ALA A 76 12.54 -0.04 -4.97
C ALA A 76 11.55 -0.09 -3.79
N ILE A 77 10.29 0.30 -3.98
CA ILE A 77 9.27 0.24 -2.93
C ILE A 77 9.06 -1.20 -2.47
N LEU A 78 8.95 -2.16 -3.39
CA LEU A 78 8.79 -3.58 -3.05
C LEU A 78 9.99 -4.12 -2.26
N ALA A 79 11.22 -3.79 -2.68
CA ALA A 79 12.42 -4.15 -1.95
C ALA A 79 12.43 -3.54 -0.53
N ALA A 80 12.06 -2.26 -0.39
CA ALA A 80 11.96 -1.62 0.92
C ALA A 80 10.93 -2.31 1.83
N LEU A 81 9.72 -2.56 1.31
CA LEU A 81 8.65 -3.20 2.08
C LEU A 81 9.02 -4.62 2.49
N TRP A 82 9.61 -5.40 1.59
CA TRP A 82 10.09 -6.73 1.92
C TRP A 82 11.20 -6.67 2.97
N GLY A 83 12.22 -5.82 2.77
CA GLY A 83 13.37 -5.73 3.68
C GLY A 83 12.97 -5.31 5.09
N LEU A 84 12.10 -4.30 5.19
CA LEU A 84 11.54 -3.86 6.46
C LEU A 84 10.64 -4.92 7.08
N GLY A 85 9.77 -5.57 6.30
CA GLY A 85 8.95 -6.68 6.75
C GLY A 85 9.76 -7.80 7.37
N TYR A 86 10.81 -8.20 6.67
CA TYR A 86 11.64 -9.30 7.10
C TYR A 86 12.43 -8.96 8.37
N LYS A 87 12.96 -7.73 8.45
CA LYS A 87 13.61 -7.21 9.65
C LYS A 87 12.65 -7.15 10.84
N THR A 88 11.40 -6.75 10.61
CA THR A 88 10.34 -6.74 11.62
C THR A 88 10.01 -8.15 12.09
N THR A 89 9.85 -9.13 11.19
CA THR A 89 9.63 -10.52 11.58
C THR A 89 10.78 -11.04 12.44
N HIS A 90 12.02 -10.74 12.08
CA HIS A 90 13.20 -11.14 12.85
C HIS A 90 13.22 -10.54 14.27
N TRP A 91 12.90 -9.24 14.41
CA TRP A 91 12.77 -8.62 15.72
C TRP A 91 11.65 -9.25 16.57
N LEU A 92 10.53 -9.60 15.96
CA LEU A 92 9.36 -10.07 16.67
C LEU A 92 9.33 -11.60 16.86
N THR A 93 10.37 -12.31 16.44
CA THR A 93 10.46 -13.77 16.56
C THR A 93 10.30 -14.21 18.02
N GLY A 94 9.42 -15.17 18.27
CA GLY A 94 9.15 -15.69 19.63
C GLY A 94 8.11 -14.89 20.43
N ILE A 95 7.65 -13.74 19.94
CA ILE A 95 6.58 -12.97 20.60
C ILE A 95 5.21 -13.51 20.15
N SER A 96 4.41 -13.97 21.10
CA SER A 96 3.10 -14.60 20.85
C SER A 96 2.10 -13.70 20.10
N TRP A 97 2.28 -12.39 20.22
CA TRP A 97 1.42 -11.36 19.63
C TRP A 97 2.14 -10.53 18.54
N ALA A 98 3.29 -11.00 18.06
CA ALA A 98 4.11 -10.38 17.02
C ALA A 98 3.32 -9.87 15.81
N GLN A 99 2.30 -10.61 15.38
CA GLN A 99 1.45 -10.26 14.24
C GLN A 99 0.81 -8.87 14.38
N TYR A 100 0.39 -8.45 15.59
CA TYR A 100 -0.23 -7.14 15.79
C TYR A 100 0.79 -6.00 15.69
N ALA A 101 1.99 -6.19 16.26
CA ALA A 101 3.09 -5.25 16.09
C ALA A 101 3.53 -5.14 14.62
N PHE A 102 3.56 -6.26 13.89
CA PHE A 102 3.82 -6.28 12.46
C PHE A 102 2.76 -5.47 11.68
N TYR A 103 1.48 -5.71 11.92
CA TYR A 103 0.39 -4.96 11.27
C TYR A 103 0.42 -3.47 11.61
N ALA A 104 0.62 -3.12 12.88
CA ALA A 104 0.75 -1.73 13.33
C ALA A 104 1.89 -1.03 12.59
N PHE A 105 3.05 -1.66 12.47
CA PHE A 105 4.19 -1.10 11.75
C PHE A 105 3.89 -0.86 10.26
N TYR A 106 3.19 -1.80 9.60
CA TYR A 106 2.80 -1.64 8.21
C TYR A 106 1.73 -0.57 7.97
N LEU A 107 0.85 -0.29 8.94
CA LEU A 107 -0.04 0.89 8.87
C LEU A 107 0.79 2.17 8.82
N VAL A 108 1.77 2.31 9.71
CA VAL A 108 2.63 3.50 9.75
C VAL A 108 3.49 3.61 8.48
N LEU A 109 4.02 2.50 7.95
CA LEU A 109 4.70 2.51 6.64
C LEU A 109 3.77 2.95 5.51
N GLY A 110 2.51 2.52 5.52
CA GLY A 110 1.49 2.99 4.60
C GLY A 110 1.31 4.52 4.65
N LEU A 111 1.32 5.10 5.86
CA LEU A 111 1.26 6.55 6.05
C LEU A 111 2.50 7.27 5.54
N VAL A 112 3.70 6.71 5.76
CA VAL A 112 4.94 7.29 5.21
C VAL A 112 4.90 7.29 3.68
N LEU A 113 4.51 6.18 3.04
CA LEU A 113 4.41 6.14 1.58
C LEU A 113 3.34 7.10 1.05
N TYR A 114 2.19 7.20 1.73
CA TYR A 114 1.17 8.18 1.40
C TYR A 114 1.69 9.62 1.51
N GLY A 115 2.35 9.95 2.63
CA GLY A 115 2.97 11.24 2.89
C GLY A 115 4.03 11.62 1.86
N ILE A 116 4.91 10.68 1.49
CA ILE A 116 5.89 10.87 0.41
C ILE A 116 5.17 11.21 -0.90
N GLY A 117 4.13 10.47 -1.27
CA GLY A 117 3.32 10.73 -2.46
C GLY A 117 2.67 12.12 -2.45
N ALA A 118 2.14 12.52 -1.29
CA ALA A 118 1.56 13.84 -1.07
C ALA A 118 2.60 14.96 -1.18
N VAL A 119 3.81 14.79 -0.64
CA VAL A 119 4.89 15.77 -0.85
C VAL A 119 5.29 15.83 -2.33
N HIS A 120 5.39 14.68 -3.00
CA HIS A 120 5.81 14.61 -4.41
C HIS A 120 4.85 15.33 -5.37
N VAL A 121 3.55 15.36 -5.09
CA VAL A 121 2.59 16.04 -5.98
C VAL A 121 2.80 17.56 -6.02
N ARG A 122 3.43 18.12 -4.99
CA ARG A 122 3.68 19.56 -4.84
C ARG A 122 4.90 20.05 -5.62
N TYR A 123 5.73 19.15 -6.15
CA TYR A 123 6.90 19.50 -6.95
C TYR A 123 6.75 18.94 -8.38
N GLU A 124 6.75 19.82 -9.39
CA GLU A 124 6.55 19.42 -10.80
C GLU A 124 7.47 18.28 -11.26
N ARG A 125 8.75 18.35 -10.89
CA ARG A 125 9.75 17.32 -11.24
C ARG A 125 9.45 15.95 -10.63
N MET A 126 8.67 15.90 -9.55
CA MET A 126 8.41 14.70 -8.75
C MET A 126 7.01 14.12 -8.94
N LYS A 127 6.08 14.85 -9.57
CA LYS A 127 4.70 14.40 -9.86
C LYS A 127 4.64 13.05 -10.58
N LEU A 128 5.66 12.72 -11.37
CA LEU A 128 5.77 11.45 -12.07
C LEU A 128 5.67 10.23 -11.13
N TYR A 129 6.19 10.37 -9.91
CA TYR A 129 6.33 9.29 -8.93
C TYR A 129 5.13 9.16 -7.99
N THR A 130 4.36 10.24 -7.81
CA THR A 130 3.20 10.33 -6.91
C THR A 130 2.26 9.13 -6.98
N PRO A 131 1.81 8.65 -8.16
CA PRO A 131 0.82 7.58 -8.21
C PRO A 131 1.31 6.27 -7.57
N ARG A 132 2.62 5.97 -7.64
CA ARG A 132 3.18 4.75 -7.08
C ARG A 132 3.21 4.80 -5.56
N TYR A 133 3.68 5.90 -4.99
CA TYR A 133 3.70 6.11 -3.55
C TYR A 133 2.29 6.10 -2.94
N LEU A 134 1.34 6.82 -3.55
CA LEU A 134 -0.05 6.84 -3.08
C LEU A 134 -0.70 5.46 -3.19
N PHE A 135 -0.50 4.74 -4.30
CA PHE A 135 -1.05 3.40 -4.48
C PHE A 135 -0.57 2.43 -3.40
N PHE A 136 0.75 2.30 -3.22
CA PHE A 136 1.29 1.41 -2.20
C PHE A 136 0.92 1.86 -0.78
N GLY A 137 0.92 3.16 -0.50
CA GLY A 137 0.47 3.69 0.79
C GLY A 137 -0.97 3.29 1.11
N LEU A 138 -1.91 3.53 0.19
CA LEU A 138 -3.32 3.16 0.37
C LEU A 138 -3.52 1.64 0.43
N VAL A 139 -2.82 0.87 -0.41
CA VAL A 139 -2.90 -0.60 -0.37
C VAL A 139 -2.43 -1.14 0.97
N LEU A 140 -1.38 -0.57 1.58
CA LEU A 140 -0.94 -0.99 2.91
C LEU A 140 -1.96 -0.59 3.99
N LEU A 141 -2.44 0.65 3.98
CA LEU A 141 -3.40 1.13 4.98
C LEU A 141 -4.68 0.29 4.98
N PHE A 142 -5.30 0.13 3.81
CA PHE A 142 -6.56 -0.59 3.69
C PHE A 142 -6.37 -2.11 3.68
N GLY A 143 -5.25 -2.61 3.14
CA GLY A 143 -4.92 -4.03 3.16
C GLY A 143 -4.69 -4.55 4.58
N VAL A 144 -3.96 -3.80 5.41
CA VAL A 144 -3.77 -4.17 6.81
C VAL A 144 -5.08 -4.07 7.60
N MET A 145 -5.88 -3.01 7.39
CA MET A 145 -7.20 -2.89 8.03
C MET A 145 -8.13 -4.04 7.62
N TYR A 146 -8.11 -4.44 6.36
CA TYR A 146 -8.83 -5.61 5.86
C TYR A 146 -8.36 -6.88 6.57
N VAL A 147 -7.05 -7.13 6.68
CA VAL A 147 -6.56 -8.31 7.42
C VAL A 147 -7.01 -8.29 8.89
N LEU A 148 -6.83 -7.18 9.60
CA LEU A 148 -7.21 -7.03 11.01
C LEU A 148 -8.73 -7.19 11.27
N SER A 149 -9.56 -7.03 10.25
CA SER A 149 -11.00 -7.18 10.37
C SER A 149 -11.49 -8.65 10.41
N PHE A 150 -10.61 -9.64 10.25
CA PHE A 150 -10.97 -11.07 10.34
C PHE A 150 -10.80 -11.64 11.74
N LYS A 151 -11.80 -12.43 12.18
CA LYS A 151 -11.73 -13.16 13.46
C LYS A 151 -10.52 -14.10 13.54
N GLY A 152 -10.09 -14.67 12.42
CA GLY A 152 -8.93 -15.59 12.39
C GLY A 152 -7.60 -14.94 12.76
N ILE A 153 -7.50 -13.61 12.71
CA ILE A 153 -6.32 -12.88 13.18
C ILE A 153 -6.34 -12.75 14.71
N TYR A 154 -7.51 -12.79 15.35
CA TYR A 154 -7.61 -12.77 16.80
C TYR A 154 -7.02 -14.05 17.41
N ARG A 155 -6.20 -13.89 18.46
CA ARG A 155 -5.59 -14.99 19.21
C ARG A 155 -5.99 -14.88 20.69
N GLU A 156 -6.79 -15.83 21.19
CA GLU A 156 -7.27 -15.84 22.58
C GLU A 156 -6.12 -15.95 23.60
N ASN A 157 -5.10 -16.76 23.29
CA ASN A 157 -3.96 -17.03 24.18
C ASN A 157 -2.98 -15.84 24.34
N VAL A 158 -3.22 -14.73 23.65
CA VAL A 158 -2.36 -13.55 23.67
C VAL A 158 -2.61 -12.66 24.88
N LEU A 159 -3.80 -12.71 25.49
CA LEU A 159 -4.18 -11.83 26.60
C LEU A 159 -3.32 -11.96 27.85
N VAL A 160 -2.78 -13.15 28.11
CA VAL A 160 -1.95 -13.43 29.29
C VAL A 160 -0.53 -12.85 29.14
N ASN A 161 -0.06 -12.65 27.89
CA ASN A 161 1.31 -12.24 27.57
C ASN A 161 1.38 -10.90 26.83
N TRP A 162 0.31 -10.09 26.87
CA TRP A 162 0.29 -8.79 26.20
C TRP A 162 0.96 -7.73 27.06
N HIS A 163 2.24 -7.45 26.79
CA HIS A 163 2.93 -6.32 27.41
C HIS A 163 3.74 -5.59 26.34
N PHE A 164 3.34 -4.34 26.04
CA PHE A 164 4.06 -3.48 25.10
C PHE A 164 5.57 -3.36 25.37
N PRO A 165 6.06 -3.33 26.64
CA PRO A 165 7.49 -3.34 26.94
C PRO A 165 8.27 -4.59 26.49
N ASP A 166 7.59 -5.70 26.15
CA ASP A 166 8.25 -6.94 25.69
C ASP A 166 8.78 -6.81 24.25
N LEU A 167 8.42 -5.73 23.54
CA LEU A 167 8.94 -5.48 22.21
C LEU A 167 10.42 -5.08 22.27
N PRO A 168 11.26 -5.58 21.33
CA PRO A 168 12.64 -5.17 21.27
C PRO A 168 12.76 -3.66 21.11
N THR A 169 13.67 -3.04 21.87
CA THR A 169 13.92 -1.59 21.83
C THR A 169 14.17 -1.08 20.42
N ALA A 170 14.88 -1.86 19.59
CA ALA A 170 15.13 -1.53 18.20
C ALA A 170 13.84 -1.41 17.35
N PHE A 171 12.87 -2.30 17.58
CA PHE A 171 11.57 -2.23 16.91
C PHE A 171 10.78 -1.01 17.40
N ILE A 172 10.71 -0.78 18.71
CA ILE A 172 10.00 0.37 19.30
C ILE A 172 10.54 1.68 18.72
N ILE A 173 11.87 1.86 18.73
CA ILE A 173 12.52 3.05 18.17
C ILE A 173 12.18 3.20 16.68
N THR A 174 12.29 2.11 15.90
CA THR A 174 11.99 2.15 14.46
C THR A 174 10.52 2.49 14.19
N PHE A 175 9.59 1.94 14.97
CA PHE A 175 8.16 2.25 14.88
C PHE A 175 7.89 3.73 15.15
N HIS A 176 8.44 4.29 16.23
CA HIS A 176 8.25 5.70 16.60
C HIS A 176 8.90 6.65 15.59
N ILE A 177 10.10 6.33 15.08
CA ILE A 177 10.76 7.10 14.02
C ILE A 177 9.87 7.09 12.75
N THR A 178 9.35 5.93 12.37
CA THR A 178 8.49 5.81 11.18
C THR A 178 7.19 6.60 11.35
N ALA A 179 6.61 6.58 12.55
CA ALA A 179 5.42 7.37 12.87
C ALA A 179 5.71 8.88 12.85
N ALA A 180 6.85 9.29 13.40
CA ALA A 180 7.30 10.67 13.34
C ALA A 180 7.51 11.13 11.89
N LEU A 181 8.10 10.30 11.03
CA LEU A 181 8.27 10.60 9.60
C LEU A 181 6.93 10.79 8.88
N ALA A 182 5.91 9.99 9.19
CA ALA A 182 4.57 10.16 8.65
C ALA A 182 3.97 11.52 9.05
N ILE A 183 4.09 11.89 10.33
CA ILE A 183 3.59 13.18 10.86
C ILE A 183 4.36 14.36 10.23
N ILE A 184 5.68 14.26 10.13
CA ILE A 184 6.54 15.28 9.49
C ILE A 184 6.15 15.47 8.03
N GLY A 185 5.87 14.40 7.29
CA GLY A 185 5.40 14.47 5.91
C GLY A 185 4.12 15.31 5.76
N VAL A 186 3.18 15.17 6.70
CA VAL A 186 1.95 15.98 6.73
C VAL A 186 2.24 17.43 7.09
N ALA A 187 3.01 17.66 8.14
CA ALA A 187 3.39 19.00 8.55
C ALA A 187 4.07 19.75 7.40
N TRP A 188 4.90 19.06 6.63
CA TRP A 188 5.52 19.58 5.42
C TRP A 188 4.49 19.92 4.33
N CYS A 189 3.54 19.02 4.06
CA CYS A 189 2.45 19.28 3.12
C CYS A 189 1.64 20.52 3.50
N LEU A 190 1.23 20.63 4.77
CA LEU A 190 0.48 21.79 5.27
C LEU A 190 1.30 23.08 5.19
N ALA A 191 2.59 23.03 5.54
CA ALA A 191 3.47 24.19 5.45
C ALA A 191 3.59 24.69 4.00
N ILE A 192 3.63 23.79 3.02
CA ILE A 192 3.59 24.17 1.60
C ILE A 192 2.24 24.81 1.23
N ASP A 193 1.13 24.19 1.64
CA ASP A 193 -0.21 24.67 1.26
C ASP A 193 -0.50 26.06 1.83
N ILE A 194 -0.08 26.32 3.08
CA ILE A 194 -0.15 27.63 3.73
C ILE A 194 0.68 28.66 2.94
N LYS A 195 1.93 28.31 2.58
CA LYS A 195 2.80 29.20 1.79
C LYS A 195 2.21 29.52 0.41
N GLN A 196 1.54 28.56 -0.22
CA GLN A 196 0.94 28.71 -1.54
C GLN A 196 -0.46 29.35 -1.53
N LYS A 197 -0.97 29.77 -0.34
CA LYS A 197 -2.33 30.31 -0.15
C LYS A 197 -3.43 29.39 -0.73
N GLN A 198 -3.16 28.09 -0.80
CA GLN A 198 -4.12 27.13 -1.32
C GLN A 198 -5.11 26.78 -0.20
N SER A 199 -6.39 26.59 -0.54
CA SER A 199 -7.41 26.27 0.46
C SER A 199 -7.08 24.97 1.21
N SER A 200 -6.76 25.12 2.50
CA SER A 200 -6.47 24.03 3.43
C SER A 200 -7.62 23.02 3.56
N PHE A 201 -8.85 23.43 3.24
CA PHE A 201 -10.05 22.60 3.35
C PHE A 201 -10.01 21.35 2.48
N LYS A 202 -9.39 21.42 1.29
CA LYS A 202 -9.24 20.25 0.39
C LYS A 202 -8.26 19.22 0.96
N ASN A 203 -7.40 19.61 1.92
CA ASN A 203 -6.33 18.81 2.51
C ASN A 203 -6.59 18.42 3.97
N SER A 204 -7.63 18.96 4.62
CA SER A 204 -8.04 18.60 5.98
C SER A 204 -8.38 17.10 6.12
N GLY A 205 -8.89 16.48 5.05
CA GLY A 205 -9.15 15.04 5.00
C GLY A 205 -7.89 14.18 5.06
N ASP A 206 -6.75 14.63 4.51
CA ASP A 206 -5.48 13.88 4.61
C ASP A 206 -4.93 13.91 6.02
N LEU A 207 -5.00 15.07 6.67
CA LEU A 207 -4.59 15.22 8.07
C LEU A 207 -5.45 14.35 8.98
N LEU A 208 -6.77 14.39 8.81
CA LEU A 208 -7.68 13.53 9.56
C LEU A 208 -7.33 12.05 9.37
N ALA A 209 -7.15 11.62 8.12
CA ALA A 209 -6.79 10.24 7.82
C ALA A 209 -5.49 9.84 8.52
N ILE A 210 -4.47 10.69 8.48
CA ILE A 210 -3.16 10.37 9.07
C ILE A 210 -3.22 10.31 10.59
N ILE A 211 -3.94 11.24 11.24
CA ILE A 211 -4.19 11.18 12.68
C ILE A 211 -4.92 9.89 13.05
N VAL A 212 -6.00 9.57 12.33
CA VAL A 212 -6.83 8.39 12.59
C VAL A 212 -6.02 7.10 12.40
N PHE A 213 -5.33 6.93 11.28
CA PHE A 213 -4.53 5.73 11.04
C PHE A 213 -3.31 5.61 11.97
N THR A 214 -2.72 6.73 12.38
CA THR A 214 -1.67 6.72 13.41
C THR A 214 -2.26 6.26 14.74
N ALA A 215 -3.39 6.82 15.16
CA ALA A 215 -4.08 6.40 16.38
C ALA A 215 -4.46 4.91 16.33
N ILE A 216 -4.97 4.41 15.20
CA ILE A 216 -5.25 2.99 14.99
C ILE A 216 -3.98 2.16 15.12
N SER A 217 -2.86 2.59 14.54
CA SER A 217 -1.59 1.84 14.66
C SER A 217 -1.11 1.72 16.10
N TYR A 218 -1.24 2.78 16.90
CA TYR A 218 -0.95 2.73 18.34
C TYR A 218 -1.97 1.88 19.10
N MET A 219 -3.26 2.00 18.77
CA MET A 219 -4.33 1.19 19.36
C MET A 219 -4.06 -0.32 19.17
N VAL A 220 -3.64 -0.72 17.97
CA VAL A 220 -3.35 -2.13 17.62
C VAL A 220 -2.23 -2.71 18.48
N ILE A 221 -1.24 -1.90 18.86
CA ILE A 221 -0.06 -2.38 19.57
C ILE A 221 -0.15 -2.22 21.10
N THR A 222 -0.97 -1.29 21.60
CA THR A 222 -1.08 -1.02 23.03
C THR A 222 -2.30 -1.66 23.68
N LEU A 223 -3.43 -1.77 22.98
CA LEU A 223 -4.66 -2.26 23.59
C LEU A 223 -4.78 -3.79 23.52
N PRO A 224 -4.85 -4.48 24.67
CA PRO A 224 -5.18 -5.90 24.70
C PRO A 224 -6.68 -6.08 24.43
N PHE A 225 -7.04 -6.60 23.26
CA PHE A 225 -8.44 -6.86 22.92
C PHE A 225 -8.95 -8.10 23.65
N THR A 226 -9.72 -7.91 24.72
CA THR A 226 -10.18 -8.99 25.61
C THR A 226 -11.26 -9.90 25.02
N SER A 227 -11.99 -9.43 24.01
CA SER A 227 -13.08 -10.16 23.38
C SER A 227 -12.89 -10.27 21.86
N PRO A 228 -12.99 -11.49 21.27
CA PRO A 228 -12.95 -11.66 19.82
C PRO A 228 -14.06 -10.88 19.11
N VAL A 229 -15.24 -10.76 19.74
CA VAL A 229 -16.38 -10.03 19.17
C VAL A 229 -16.07 -8.54 19.14
N THR A 230 -15.59 -7.97 20.24
CA THR A 230 -15.21 -6.55 20.31
C THR A 230 -14.10 -6.22 19.31
N TYR A 231 -13.06 -7.05 19.22
CA TYR A 231 -11.98 -6.91 18.25
C TYR A 231 -12.51 -6.84 16.82
N THR A 232 -13.29 -7.84 16.41
CA THR A 232 -13.80 -7.93 15.04
C THR A 232 -14.74 -6.78 14.72
N VAL A 233 -15.67 -6.42 15.61
CA VAL A 233 -16.57 -5.29 15.41
C VAL A 233 -15.79 -3.98 15.22
N ILE A 234 -14.81 -3.70 16.08
CA ILE A 234 -13.98 -2.49 15.98
C ILE A 234 -13.29 -2.40 14.61
N PHE A 235 -12.57 -3.44 14.19
CA PHE A 235 -11.83 -3.38 12.92
C PHE A 235 -12.73 -3.37 11.68
N ASN A 236 -13.90 -4.01 11.73
CA ASN A 236 -14.89 -3.91 10.65
C ASN A 236 -15.47 -2.50 10.55
N VAL A 237 -15.85 -1.89 11.67
CA VAL A 237 -16.36 -0.51 11.70
C VAL A 237 -15.30 0.46 11.21
N LEU A 238 -14.06 0.33 11.67
CA LEU A 238 -12.95 1.18 11.24
C LEU A 238 -12.63 1.00 9.75
N LEU A 239 -12.62 -0.24 9.23
CA LEU A 239 -12.43 -0.49 7.80
C LEU A 239 -13.55 0.14 6.97
N PHE A 240 -14.80 -0.06 7.36
CA PHE A 240 -15.96 0.48 6.67
C PHE A 240 -15.99 2.01 6.70
N ALA A 241 -15.73 2.61 7.86
CA ALA A 241 -15.58 4.06 8.01
C ALA A 241 -14.42 4.61 7.16
N GLY A 242 -13.30 3.90 7.11
CA GLY A 242 -12.16 4.23 6.26
C GLY A 242 -12.52 4.20 4.77
N ILE A 243 -13.26 3.18 4.32
CA ILE A 243 -13.70 3.05 2.91
C ILE A 243 -14.63 4.20 2.55
N ILE A 244 -15.61 4.49 3.41
CA ILE A 244 -16.51 5.63 3.24
C ILE A 244 -15.73 6.94 3.19
N GLY A 245 -14.80 7.14 4.13
CA GLY A 245 -13.93 8.33 4.16
C GLY A 245 -13.12 8.48 2.87
N LEU A 246 -12.59 7.39 2.32
CA LEU A 246 -11.84 7.40 1.06
C LEU A 246 -12.73 7.69 -0.15
N ILE A 247 -13.97 7.19 -0.18
CA ILE A 247 -14.97 7.53 -1.22
C ILE A 247 -15.28 9.02 -1.17
N PHE A 248 -15.61 9.56 0.01
CA PHE A 248 -15.88 10.99 0.17
C PHE A 248 -14.68 11.84 -0.24
N LEU A 249 -13.47 11.48 0.20
CA LEU A 249 -12.25 12.18 -0.17
C LEU A 249 -12.02 12.15 -1.69
N GLY A 250 -12.26 11.00 -2.34
CA GLY A 250 -12.17 10.84 -3.78
C GLY A 250 -13.20 11.68 -4.54
N TYR A 251 -14.45 11.68 -4.07
CA TYR A 251 -15.56 12.44 -4.64
C TYR A 251 -15.31 13.96 -4.57
N PHE A 252 -15.03 14.49 -3.37
CA PHE A 252 -14.78 15.93 -3.18
C PHE A 252 -13.51 16.42 -3.89
N ARG A 253 -12.54 15.54 -4.14
CA ARG A 253 -11.32 15.88 -4.89
C ARG A 253 -11.45 15.69 -6.40
N GLY A 254 -12.54 15.08 -6.88
CA GLY A 254 -12.67 14.69 -8.29
C GLY A 254 -11.61 13.65 -8.71
N ASN A 255 -11.09 12.86 -7.75
CA ASN A 255 -10.03 11.89 -8.01
C ASN A 255 -10.62 10.48 -8.10
N GLY A 256 -10.94 10.06 -9.32
CA GLY A 256 -11.48 8.73 -9.59
C GLY A 256 -10.58 7.58 -9.13
N SER A 257 -9.26 7.78 -9.03
CA SER A 257 -8.34 6.74 -8.53
C SER A 257 -8.61 6.40 -7.06
N LEU A 258 -8.88 7.41 -6.20
CA LEU A 258 -9.21 7.17 -4.79
C LEU A 258 -10.53 6.41 -4.64
N VAL A 259 -11.54 6.81 -5.42
CA VAL A 259 -12.84 6.12 -5.43
C VAL A 259 -12.68 4.67 -5.90
N ASN A 260 -11.89 4.42 -6.95
CA ASN A 260 -11.65 3.08 -7.46
C ASN A 260 -10.91 2.19 -6.45
N ILE A 261 -9.92 2.73 -5.73
CA ILE A 261 -9.24 2.00 -4.66
C ILE A 261 -10.23 1.68 -3.52
N ALA A 262 -11.08 2.63 -3.12
CA ALA A 262 -12.09 2.40 -2.10
C ALA A 262 -13.11 1.33 -2.51
N LEU A 263 -13.61 1.39 -3.74
CA LEU A 263 -14.52 0.39 -4.31
C LEU A 263 -13.87 -0.99 -4.44
N PHE A 264 -12.57 -1.04 -4.77
CA PHE A 264 -11.81 -2.30 -4.78
C PHE A 264 -11.79 -2.94 -3.39
N PHE A 265 -11.43 -2.18 -2.35
CA PHE A 265 -11.41 -2.71 -0.98
C PHE A 265 -12.81 -3.01 -0.44
N PHE A 266 -13.84 -2.25 -0.83
CA PHE A 266 -15.23 -2.57 -0.53
C PHE A 266 -15.65 -3.89 -1.15
N GLY A 267 -15.37 -4.10 -2.44
CA GLY A 267 -15.66 -5.36 -3.12
C GLY A 267 -14.88 -6.53 -2.50
N LEU A 268 -13.60 -6.32 -2.17
CA LEU A 268 -12.78 -7.30 -1.46
C LEU A 268 -13.38 -7.66 -0.10
N ASP A 269 -13.85 -6.68 0.67
CA ASP A 269 -14.50 -6.91 1.98
C ASP A 269 -15.80 -7.70 1.83
N VAL A 270 -16.70 -7.30 0.91
CA VAL A 270 -17.95 -8.04 0.64
C VAL A 270 -17.67 -9.49 0.28
N ILE A 271 -16.71 -9.75 -0.62
CA ILE A 271 -16.30 -11.10 -0.99
C ILE A 271 -15.71 -11.84 0.21
N GLY A 272 -14.81 -11.21 0.96
CA GLY A 272 -14.19 -11.77 2.15
C GLY A 272 -15.21 -12.18 3.21
N ARG A 273 -16.24 -11.36 3.46
CA ARG A 273 -17.34 -11.67 4.38
C ARG A 273 -18.21 -12.80 3.89
N TYR A 274 -18.51 -12.83 2.60
CA TYR A 274 -19.24 -13.94 2.00
C TYR A 274 -18.53 -15.27 2.27
N PHE A 275 -17.22 -15.34 2.01
CA PHE A 275 -16.44 -16.55 2.32
C PHE A 275 -16.41 -16.85 3.83
N ASP A 276 -16.12 -15.87 4.70
CA ASP A 276 -16.00 -16.13 6.14
C ASP A 276 -17.31 -16.59 6.82
N PHE A 277 -18.45 -16.06 6.37
CA PHE A 277 -19.77 -16.41 6.90
C PHE A 277 -20.33 -17.67 6.24
N ALA A 278 -20.40 -17.68 4.90
CA ALA A 278 -21.10 -18.73 4.18
C ALA A 278 -20.32 -20.05 4.17
N TRP A 279 -18.99 -20.03 4.26
CA TRP A 279 -18.19 -21.26 4.38
C TRP A 279 -18.46 -22.03 5.68
N LYS A 280 -18.82 -21.32 6.76
CA LYS A 280 -19.11 -21.94 8.07
C LYS A 280 -20.52 -22.48 8.18
N LEU A 281 -21.48 -21.88 7.45
CA LEU A 281 -22.91 -22.13 7.65
C LEU A 281 -23.56 -22.92 6.52
N LEU A 282 -23.01 -22.87 5.30
CA LEU A 282 -23.57 -23.57 4.15
C LEU A 282 -22.82 -24.88 3.86
N PRO A 283 -23.52 -25.93 3.40
CA PRO A 283 -22.89 -27.04 2.71
C PRO A 283 -22.02 -26.53 1.55
N ARG A 284 -20.83 -27.12 1.38
CA ARG A 284 -19.85 -26.67 0.38
C ARG A 284 -20.43 -26.59 -1.03
N SER A 285 -21.32 -27.52 -1.40
CA SER A 285 -22.00 -27.54 -2.70
C SER A 285 -22.89 -26.30 -2.91
N ILE A 286 -23.73 -25.96 -1.92
CA ILE A 286 -24.63 -24.79 -1.97
C ILE A 286 -23.81 -23.50 -2.03
N PHE A 287 -22.73 -23.42 -1.23
CA PHE A 287 -21.80 -22.29 -1.26
C PHE A 287 -21.24 -22.02 -2.67
N PHE A 288 -20.80 -23.08 -3.38
CA PHE A 288 -20.28 -22.92 -4.74
C PHE A 288 -21.37 -22.59 -5.76
N ILE A 289 -22.58 -23.12 -5.60
CA ILE A 289 -23.72 -22.81 -6.49
C ILE A 289 -24.11 -21.33 -6.37
N ILE A 290 -24.32 -20.85 -5.14
CA ILE A 290 -24.68 -19.44 -4.89
C ILE A 290 -23.56 -18.51 -5.33
N GLY A 291 -22.31 -18.84 -4.98
CA GLY A 291 -21.15 -18.06 -5.40
C GLY A 291 -21.00 -17.98 -6.92
N GLY A 292 -21.19 -19.11 -7.61
CA GLY A 292 -21.18 -19.19 -9.08
C GLY A 292 -22.28 -18.36 -9.74
N LEU A 293 -23.50 -18.41 -9.19
CA LEU A 293 -24.63 -17.59 -9.67
C LEU A 293 -24.39 -16.09 -9.47
N ILE A 294 -23.84 -15.69 -8.31
CA ILE A 294 -23.49 -14.29 -8.05
C ILE A 294 -22.39 -13.82 -9.01
N LEU A 295 -21.35 -14.64 -9.26
CA LEU A 295 -20.27 -14.29 -10.19
C LEU A 295 -20.76 -14.16 -11.63
N LEU A 296 -21.60 -15.08 -12.09
CA LEU A 296 -22.23 -15.01 -13.41
C LEU A 296 -23.13 -13.78 -13.54
N GLY A 297 -24.04 -13.58 -12.58
CA GLY A 297 -24.96 -12.44 -12.58
C GLY A 297 -24.23 -11.10 -12.48
N GLY A 298 -23.27 -11.00 -11.56
CA GLY A 298 -22.41 -9.83 -11.38
C GLY A 298 -21.56 -9.53 -12.61
N GLY A 299 -20.97 -10.55 -13.24
CA GLY A 299 -20.22 -10.41 -14.48
C GLY A 299 -21.08 -9.88 -15.63
N ILE A 300 -22.30 -10.41 -15.80
CA ILE A 300 -23.24 -9.94 -16.81
C ILE A 300 -23.67 -8.49 -16.53
N LEU A 301 -23.97 -8.15 -15.28
CA LEU A 301 -24.38 -6.79 -14.88
C LEU A 301 -23.25 -5.79 -15.12
N LEU A 302 -22.02 -6.11 -14.69
CA LEU A 302 -20.84 -5.26 -14.87
C LEU A 302 -20.53 -5.04 -16.35
N GLU A 303 -20.64 -6.08 -17.19
CA GLU A 303 -20.44 -5.96 -18.63
C GLU A 303 -21.52 -5.08 -19.28
N ARG A 304 -22.79 -5.19 -18.85
CA ARG A 304 -23.87 -4.31 -19.31
C ARG A 304 -23.64 -2.85 -18.91
N LEU A 305 -23.25 -2.60 -17.66
CA LEU A 305 -22.94 -1.27 -17.16
C LEU A 305 -21.75 -0.65 -17.90
N ARG A 306 -20.71 -1.44 -18.17
CA ARG A 306 -19.55 -1.02 -18.95
C ARG A 306 -19.93 -0.61 -20.37
N ARG A 307 -20.70 -1.45 -21.08
CA ARG A 307 -21.15 -1.16 -22.45
C ARG A 307 -21.95 0.13 -22.52
N LYS A 308 -22.91 0.30 -21.60
CA LYS A 308 -23.74 1.51 -21.51
C LYS A 308 -22.91 2.78 -21.21
N THR A 309 -21.86 2.65 -20.42
CA THR A 309 -20.95 3.77 -20.11
C THR A 309 -20.09 4.14 -21.32
N LEU A 310 -19.57 3.14 -22.04
CA LEU A 310 -18.78 3.36 -23.26
C LEU A 310 -19.61 3.94 -24.41
N GLU A 311 -20.85 3.50 -24.57
CA GLU A 311 -21.80 4.07 -25.54
C GLU A 311 -22.09 5.54 -25.24
N ARG A 312 -22.28 5.90 -23.96
CA ARG A 312 -22.47 7.30 -23.54
C ARG A 312 -21.23 8.16 -23.80
N MET A 313 -20.03 7.63 -23.54
CA MET A 313 -18.78 8.36 -23.81
C MET A 313 -18.60 8.62 -25.31
N ARG A 314 -18.87 7.63 -26.16
CA ARG A 314 -18.82 7.80 -27.62
C ARG A 314 -19.87 8.77 -28.14
N ALA A 315 -21.08 8.75 -27.57
CA ALA A 315 -22.13 9.69 -27.97
C ALA A 315 -21.76 11.15 -27.63
N ILE A 316 -21.03 11.37 -26.53
CA ILE A 316 -20.53 12.70 -26.13
C ILE A 316 -19.38 13.15 -27.04
N GLU A 317 -18.45 12.26 -27.41
CA GLU A 317 -17.37 12.58 -28.37
C GLU A 317 -17.93 12.96 -29.75
N VAL A 318 -18.95 12.25 -30.25
CA VAL A 318 -19.56 12.53 -31.56
C VAL A 318 -20.36 13.84 -31.55
N SER A 319 -20.99 14.23 -30.43
CA SER A 319 -21.67 15.53 -30.35
C SER A 319 -20.68 16.71 -30.35
N ASP A 320 -19.53 16.56 -29.67
CA ASP A 320 -18.49 17.60 -29.60
C ASP A 320 -17.81 17.83 -30.97
N GLU A 321 -17.63 16.78 -31.79
CA GLU A 321 -17.09 16.91 -33.16
C GLU A 321 -18.10 17.48 -34.17
N SER A 322 -19.40 17.47 -33.87
CA SER A 322 -20.45 17.98 -34.76
C SER A 322 -20.81 19.45 -34.56
N GLU A 323 -20.36 20.06 -33.46
CA GLU A 323 -20.55 21.48 -33.13
C GLU A 323 -19.32 22.36 -33.47
N THR A 324 -18.23 21.76 -33.97
CA THR A 324 -17.03 22.44 -34.52
C THR A 324 -16.99 22.41 -36.04
#